data_AF-A0A328XW25-F1
#
_entry.id   AF-A0A328XW25-F1
#
_cell.length_a   1.000
_cell.length_b   1.000
_cell.length_c   1.000
_cell.angle_alpha   90.00
_cell.angle_beta   90.00
_cell.angle_gamma   90.00
#
_symmetry.space_group_name_H-M   'P 1'
#
loop_
_entity.id
_entity.type
_entity.pdbx_description
1 polymer ?
#
loop_
_entity_poly.entity_id
_entity_poly.type
_entity_poly.pdbx_seq_one_letter_code
_entity_poly.pdbx_strand_id
1 'polypeptide(L)'
;MFNWIARHKPPVVWIIKQLDDLEQLDAQVLHLCGQGEAIGPGSVRKRRKDLAKGDFQGQIRLSDSGITLHAELFSALVPVDDLEWLDQRHVRWQARLWRVAWVPERCWAYRGPLTIDDATGPEGSLISTEDMSIFREKLSTRNTPAPSSRWWELVALGDEQRRFDYTSIPDSHRLAANSRKR
;
A
#
# COMPACT_ATOMS: atom_id res chain seq x y z
N MET A 1 -26.87 -9.72 28.50
CA MET A 1 -25.42 -9.72 28.83
C MET A 1 -24.79 -8.49 28.19
N PHE A 2 -24.12 -7.65 28.99
CA PHE A 2 -23.78 -6.26 28.63
C PHE A 2 -22.75 -6.15 27.48
N ASN A 3 -23.15 -5.47 26.39
CA ASN A 3 -22.34 -5.20 25.19
C ASN A 3 -21.28 -4.09 25.41
N TRP A 4 -20.75 -3.96 26.63
CA TRP A 4 -19.84 -2.86 27.00
C TRP A 4 -18.49 -2.96 26.26
N ILE A 5 -18.02 -4.17 25.99
CA ILE A 5 -16.73 -4.44 25.32
C ILE A 5 -16.75 -3.94 23.87
N ALA A 6 -17.88 -4.06 23.15
CA ALA A 6 -17.98 -3.59 21.77
C ALA A 6 -17.95 -2.04 21.66
N ARG A 7 -18.33 -1.32 22.72
CA ARG A 7 -18.32 0.16 22.73
C ARG A 7 -16.92 0.76 22.82
N HIS A 8 -15.92 -0.02 23.23
CA HIS A 8 -14.54 0.43 23.36
C HIS A 8 -13.65 0.05 22.18
N LYS A 9 -14.12 -0.85 21.30
CA LYS A 9 -13.35 -1.20 20.10
C LYS A 9 -13.28 -0.02 19.13
N PRO A 10 -12.12 0.22 18.51
CA PRO A 10 -12.02 1.12 17.37
C PRO A 10 -13.08 0.79 16.31
N PRO A 11 -13.68 1.79 15.66
CA PRO A 11 -14.54 1.52 14.52
C PRO A 11 -13.72 0.95 13.36
N VAL A 12 -14.27 -0.08 12.71
CA VAL A 12 -13.70 -0.70 11.52
C VAL A 12 -14.24 0.01 10.29
N VAL A 13 -13.38 0.24 9.31
CA VAL A 13 -13.68 0.94 8.06
C VAL A 13 -13.09 0.21 6.86
N TRP A 14 -13.74 0.35 5.72
CA TRP A 14 -13.12 0.17 4.40
C TRP A 14 -12.29 1.40 4.06
N ILE A 15 -11.08 1.15 3.56
CA ILE A 15 -10.08 2.19 3.29
C ILE A 15 -9.97 2.39 1.79
N ILE A 16 -10.41 3.56 1.33
CA ILE A 16 -10.43 3.91 -0.09
C ILE A 16 -9.28 4.86 -0.38
N LYS A 17 -8.35 4.41 -1.22
CA LYS A 17 -7.18 5.20 -1.61
C LYS A 17 -7.57 6.34 -2.54
N GLN A 18 -8.33 6.03 -3.57
CA GLN A 18 -8.69 6.92 -4.68
C GLN A 18 -10.06 6.53 -5.25
N LEU A 19 -10.78 7.50 -5.80
CA LEU A 19 -12.04 7.32 -6.52
C LEU A 19 -11.88 7.93 -7.90
N ASP A 20 -12.10 7.13 -8.93
CA ASP A 20 -11.90 7.55 -10.32
C ASP A 20 -13.13 7.27 -11.17
N ASP A 21 -13.25 8.04 -12.24
CA ASP A 21 -14.14 7.75 -13.36
C ASP A 21 -13.26 7.39 -14.56
N LEU A 22 -13.20 6.10 -14.91
CA LEU A 22 -12.30 5.62 -15.95
C LEU A 22 -13.09 5.37 -17.23
N GLU A 23 -13.04 6.36 -18.14
CA GLU A 23 -13.72 6.32 -19.44
C GLU A 23 -13.39 5.03 -20.23
N GLN A 24 -12.14 4.58 -20.18
CA GLN A 24 -11.67 3.36 -20.85
C GLN A 24 -12.36 2.07 -20.37
N LEU A 25 -12.95 2.07 -19.17
CA LEU A 25 -13.71 0.96 -18.61
C LEU A 25 -15.22 1.20 -18.58
N ASP A 26 -15.69 2.38 -19.03
CA ASP A 26 -17.08 2.85 -18.88
C ASP A 26 -17.61 2.61 -17.46
N ALA A 27 -16.78 2.89 -16.45
CA ALA A 27 -17.06 2.54 -15.06
C ALA A 27 -16.40 3.48 -14.04
N GLN A 28 -17.12 3.69 -12.94
CA GLN A 28 -16.58 4.30 -11.73
C GLN A 28 -15.75 3.27 -10.96
N VAL A 29 -14.53 3.64 -10.58
CA VAL A 29 -13.57 2.77 -9.93
C VAL A 29 -13.24 3.28 -8.53
N LEU A 30 -13.22 2.34 -7.59
CA LEU A 30 -12.83 2.56 -6.20
C LEU A 30 -11.56 1.76 -5.94
N HIS A 31 -10.47 2.47 -5.64
CA HIS A 31 -9.17 1.89 -5.32
C HIS A 31 -9.14 1.50 -3.84
N LEU A 32 -9.33 0.21 -3.54
CA LEU A 32 -9.56 -0.33 -2.20
C LEU A 32 -8.27 -0.88 -1.57
N CYS A 33 -7.89 -0.39 -0.40
CA CYS A 33 -6.77 -0.91 0.41
C CYS A 33 -7.18 -2.07 1.33
N GLY A 34 -8.48 -2.36 1.46
CA GLY A 34 -9.02 -3.35 2.40
C GLY A 34 -9.63 -2.71 3.64
N GLN A 35 -9.64 -3.45 4.74
CA GLN A 35 -10.21 -2.99 6.02
C GLN A 35 -9.14 -2.50 6.99
N GLY A 36 -9.56 -1.65 7.92
CA GLY A 36 -8.74 -1.30 9.08
C GLY A 36 -9.51 -0.64 10.20
N GLU A 37 -8.80 -0.38 11.29
CA GLU A 37 -9.32 0.22 12.51
C GLU A 37 -8.92 1.70 12.62
N ALA A 38 -9.88 2.58 12.87
CA ALA A 38 -9.58 3.97 13.13
C ALA A 38 -9.13 4.16 14.59
N ILE A 39 -7.81 4.17 14.83
CA ILE A 39 -7.19 4.18 16.17
C ILE A 39 -6.80 5.57 16.69
N GLY A 40 -7.08 6.63 15.92
CA GLY A 40 -6.74 8.02 16.25
C GLY A 40 -7.33 8.60 17.56
N PRO A 41 -7.00 9.86 17.88
CA PRO A 41 -7.33 10.47 19.16
C PRO A 41 -8.84 10.66 19.37
N GLY A 42 -9.25 10.71 20.64
CA GLY A 42 -10.63 10.94 21.06
C GLY A 42 -11.43 9.67 21.36
N SER A 43 -12.66 9.87 21.85
CA SER A 43 -13.54 8.75 22.21
C SER A 43 -13.99 7.96 20.98
N VAL A 44 -14.29 6.67 21.14
CA VAL A 44 -14.83 5.82 20.05
C VAL A 44 -16.10 6.44 19.44
N ARG A 45 -16.96 7.04 20.27
CA ARG A 45 -18.17 7.73 19.81
C ARG A 45 -17.84 8.92 18.92
N LYS A 46 -16.84 9.72 19.30
CA LYS A 46 -16.38 10.84 18.47
C LYS A 46 -15.85 10.32 17.13
N ARG A 47 -14.96 9.32 17.15
CA ARG A 47 -14.42 8.71 15.93
C ARG A 47 -15.49 8.19 14.98
N ARG A 48 -16.51 7.49 15.50
CA ARG A 48 -17.65 7.02 14.69
C ARG A 48 -18.42 8.17 14.04
N LYS A 49 -18.65 9.26 14.80
CA LYS A 49 -19.34 10.45 14.30
C LYS A 49 -18.52 11.15 13.21
N ASP A 50 -17.22 11.28 13.41
CA ASP A 50 -16.30 11.92 12.47
C ASP A 50 -16.20 11.08 11.19
N LEU A 51 -16.11 9.75 11.30
CA LEU A 51 -16.13 8.83 10.16
C LEU A 51 -17.44 8.91 9.35
N ALA A 52 -18.59 8.90 10.02
CA ALA A 52 -19.89 9.02 9.35
C ALA A 52 -20.07 10.35 8.58
N LYS A 53 -19.26 11.36 8.90
CA LYS A 53 -19.24 12.66 8.22
C LYS A 53 -18.13 12.80 7.18
N GLY A 54 -17.17 11.87 7.14
CA GLY A 54 -15.95 12.02 6.34
C GLY A 54 -14.89 12.96 6.96
N ASP A 55 -15.05 13.35 8.22
CA ASP A 55 -14.20 14.36 8.89
C ASP A 55 -13.06 13.74 9.72
N PHE A 56 -12.88 12.41 9.69
CA PHE A 56 -11.88 11.75 10.52
C PHE A 56 -10.45 12.04 10.03
N GLN A 57 -9.61 12.58 10.90
CA GLN A 57 -8.22 13.00 10.61
C GLN A 57 -7.18 12.24 11.46
N GLY A 58 -7.46 11.01 11.88
CA GLY A 58 -6.57 10.24 12.76
C GLY A 58 -5.80 9.14 12.06
N GLN A 59 -5.13 8.30 12.85
CA GLN A 59 -4.45 7.10 12.38
C GLN A 59 -5.44 5.97 12.08
N ILE A 60 -5.14 5.22 11.01
CA ILE A 60 -5.81 3.99 10.60
C ILE A 60 -4.80 2.85 10.67
N ARG A 61 -5.14 1.78 11.36
CA ARG A 61 -4.38 0.53 11.39
C ARG A 61 -5.01 -0.46 10.41
N LEU A 62 -4.29 -0.85 9.37
CA LEU A 62 -4.80 -1.81 8.38
C LEU A 62 -4.82 -3.23 8.96
N SER A 63 -5.90 -3.97 8.71
CA SER A 63 -6.16 -5.27 9.33
C SER A 63 -5.17 -6.34 8.91
N ASP A 64 -4.77 -6.37 7.64
CA ASP A 64 -4.00 -7.49 7.08
C ASP A 64 -2.49 -7.40 7.37
N SER A 65 -1.94 -6.19 7.48
CA SER A 65 -0.50 -5.99 7.71
C SER A 65 -0.16 -5.42 9.10
N GLY A 66 -1.14 -4.85 9.80
CA GLY A 66 -0.91 -4.11 11.05
C GLY A 66 -0.25 -2.73 10.86
N ILE A 67 0.07 -2.33 9.63
CA ILE A 67 0.64 -1.02 9.32
C ILE A 67 -0.34 0.07 9.74
N THR A 68 0.20 1.16 10.29
CA THR A 68 -0.57 2.34 10.68
C THR A 68 -0.25 3.51 9.75
N LEU A 69 -1.27 4.05 9.09
CA LEU A 69 -1.18 5.18 8.17
C LEU A 69 -2.10 6.32 8.61
N HIS A 70 -1.81 7.54 8.17
CA HIS A 70 -2.65 8.71 8.48
C HIS A 70 -3.84 8.78 7.53
N ALA A 71 -5.01 9.20 8.04
CA ALA A 71 -6.26 9.29 7.26
C ALA A 71 -6.13 10.19 6.01
N GLU A 72 -5.27 11.21 6.05
CA GLU A 72 -5.01 12.13 4.92
C GLU A 72 -4.50 11.42 3.64
N LEU A 73 -3.99 10.19 3.77
CA LEU A 73 -3.51 9.41 2.62
C LEU A 73 -4.64 8.76 1.82
N PHE A 74 -5.86 8.81 2.33
CA PHE A 74 -7.01 8.10 1.77
C PHE A 74 -8.08 9.10 1.36
N SER A 75 -8.69 8.86 0.20
CA SER A 75 -9.78 9.69 -0.30
C SER A 75 -11.05 9.52 0.54
N ALA A 76 -11.28 8.32 1.09
CA ALA A 76 -12.41 8.07 1.95
C ALA A 76 -12.16 6.92 2.94
N LEU A 77 -12.83 7.01 4.09
CA LEU A 77 -12.85 5.99 5.13
C LEU A 77 -14.31 5.67 5.42
N VAL A 78 -14.76 4.52 4.92
CA VAL A 78 -16.18 4.18 4.93
C VAL A 78 -16.46 3.19 6.06
N PRO A 79 -17.36 3.48 7.01
CA PRO A 79 -17.79 2.48 7.98
C PRO A 79 -18.17 1.17 7.29
N VAL A 80 -17.79 0.01 7.86
CA VAL A 80 -18.00 -1.29 7.21
C VAL A 80 -19.45 -1.52 6.78
N ASP A 81 -20.40 -1.04 7.59
CA ASP A 81 -21.84 -1.19 7.35
C ASP A 81 -22.37 -0.29 6.20
N ASP A 82 -21.60 0.71 5.76
CA ASP A 82 -22.00 1.69 4.74
C ASP A 82 -21.52 1.31 3.31
N LEU A 83 -20.69 0.27 3.18
CA LEU A 83 -20.20 -0.25 1.89
C LEU A 83 -20.83 -1.61 1.60
N GLU A 84 -21.82 -1.65 0.71
CA GLU A 84 -22.56 -2.88 0.37
C GLU A 84 -21.86 -3.64 -0.76
N TRP A 85 -21.43 -4.87 -0.53
CA TRP A 85 -20.88 -5.73 -1.59
C TRP A 85 -22.02 -6.37 -2.39
N LEU A 86 -22.00 -6.21 -3.71
CA LEU A 86 -22.98 -6.81 -4.62
C LEU A 86 -22.46 -8.14 -5.18
N ASP A 87 -21.16 -8.20 -5.46
CA ASP A 87 -20.40 -9.39 -5.82
C ASP A 87 -18.93 -9.18 -5.45
N GLN A 88 -18.02 -10.08 -5.85
CA GLN A 88 -16.59 -9.99 -5.52
C GLN A 88 -15.85 -8.77 -6.11
N ARG A 89 -16.45 -8.05 -7.05
CA ARG A 89 -15.84 -6.99 -7.85
C ARG A 89 -16.62 -5.68 -7.81
N HIS A 90 -17.85 -5.68 -7.31
CA HIS A 90 -18.72 -4.53 -7.29
C HIS A 90 -19.26 -4.24 -5.90
N VAL A 91 -19.28 -2.95 -5.57
CA VAL A 91 -19.87 -2.43 -4.34
C VAL A 91 -20.84 -1.30 -4.64
N ARG A 92 -21.83 -1.14 -3.77
CA ARG A 92 -22.71 0.03 -3.73
C ARG A 92 -22.31 0.92 -2.56
N TRP A 93 -22.09 2.20 -2.86
CA TRP A 93 -21.76 3.21 -1.87
C TRP A 93 -22.28 4.56 -2.30
N GLN A 94 -22.90 5.31 -1.38
CA GLN A 94 -23.56 6.59 -1.65
C GLN A 94 -24.57 6.52 -2.82
N ALA A 95 -25.35 5.43 -2.88
CA ALA A 95 -26.29 5.13 -3.96
C ALA A 95 -25.66 5.04 -5.37
N ARG A 96 -24.34 4.86 -5.46
CA ARG A 96 -23.60 4.64 -6.72
C ARG A 96 -23.01 3.25 -6.76
N LEU A 97 -22.87 2.72 -7.98
CA LEU A 97 -22.20 1.45 -8.26
C LEU A 97 -20.72 1.72 -8.53
N TRP A 98 -19.85 0.99 -7.86
CA TRP A 98 -18.41 1.09 -8.02
C TRP A 98 -17.83 -0.27 -8.38
N ARG A 99 -16.88 -0.28 -9.31
CA ARG A 99 -16.01 -1.42 -9.56
C ARG A 99 -14.78 -1.32 -8.65
N VAL A 100 -14.43 -2.41 -7.99
CA VAL A 100 -13.33 -2.46 -7.02
C VAL A 100 -12.03 -2.77 -7.73
N ALA A 101 -11.03 -1.92 -7.51
CA ALA A 101 -9.63 -2.19 -7.83
C ALA A 101 -8.82 -2.32 -6.54
N TRP A 102 -8.20 -3.47 -6.32
CA TRP A 102 -7.41 -3.72 -5.12
C TRP A 102 -6.08 -2.97 -5.18
N VAL A 103 -5.74 -2.28 -4.10
CA VAL A 103 -4.50 -1.51 -3.98
C VAL A 103 -3.46 -2.37 -3.25
N PRO A 104 -2.36 -2.77 -3.91
CA PRO A 104 -1.27 -3.49 -3.27
C PRO A 104 -0.65 -2.70 -2.11
N GLU A 105 -0.15 -3.41 -1.10
CA GLU A 105 0.44 -2.80 0.10
C GLU A 105 1.53 -1.77 -0.19
N ARG A 106 2.40 -2.04 -1.19
CA ARG A 106 3.46 -1.12 -1.62
C ARG A 106 2.92 0.28 -2.00
N CYS A 107 1.67 0.35 -2.47
CA CYS A 107 1.04 1.57 -2.96
C CYS A 107 0.32 2.35 -1.84
N TRP A 108 0.15 1.79 -0.65
CA TRP A 108 -0.69 2.43 0.39
C TRP A 108 -0.17 3.79 0.86
N ALA A 109 1.15 3.92 0.98
CA ALA A 109 1.81 5.17 1.38
C ALA A 109 2.08 6.13 0.20
N TYR A 110 1.87 5.68 -1.03
CA TYR A 110 2.07 6.50 -2.23
C TYR A 110 1.07 7.66 -2.25
N ARG A 111 1.52 8.87 -2.61
CA ARG A 111 0.69 10.09 -2.61
C ARG A 111 0.26 10.55 -4.01
N GLY A 112 0.81 9.94 -5.06
CA GLY A 112 0.43 10.26 -6.43
C GLY A 112 -0.82 9.51 -6.88
N PRO A 113 -1.27 9.77 -8.12
CA PRO A 113 -2.43 9.12 -8.70
C PRO A 113 -2.17 7.62 -8.90
N LEU A 114 -3.20 6.81 -8.64
CA LEU A 114 -3.20 5.41 -9.05
C LEU A 114 -3.78 5.25 -10.45
N THR A 115 -3.36 4.19 -11.13
CA THR A 115 -3.99 3.69 -12.35
C THR A 115 -4.25 2.19 -12.20
N ILE A 116 -4.94 1.60 -13.16
CA ILE A 116 -5.18 0.15 -13.21
C ILE A 116 -4.04 -0.51 -13.98
N ASP A 117 -3.52 -1.60 -13.44
CA ASP A 117 -2.59 -2.47 -14.16
C ASP A 117 -3.34 -3.29 -15.21
N ASP A 118 -2.80 -3.36 -16.43
CA ASP A 118 -3.33 -4.19 -17.52
C ASP A 118 -3.31 -5.69 -17.15
N ALA A 119 -2.42 -6.07 -16.22
CA ALA A 119 -2.45 -7.38 -15.60
C ALA A 119 -3.68 -7.50 -14.68
N THR A 120 -4.73 -8.11 -15.22
CA THR A 120 -5.88 -8.51 -14.41
C THR A 120 -5.41 -9.50 -13.34
N GLY A 121 -5.73 -9.20 -12.08
CA GLY A 121 -5.38 -10.04 -10.95
C GLY A 121 -6.07 -11.41 -10.99
N PRO A 122 -5.81 -12.26 -9.98
CA PRO A 122 -6.50 -13.53 -9.82
C PRO A 122 -8.01 -13.35 -9.99
N GLU A 123 -8.62 -14.26 -10.73
CA GLU A 123 -10.08 -14.32 -10.90
C GLU A 123 -10.73 -13.08 -11.51
N GLY A 124 -10.01 -12.28 -12.30
CA GLY A 124 -10.61 -11.14 -12.98
C GLY A 124 -10.64 -9.84 -12.15
N SER A 125 -9.92 -9.81 -11.03
CA SER A 125 -9.85 -8.65 -10.15
C SER A 125 -9.03 -7.52 -10.78
N LEU A 126 -9.47 -6.28 -10.60
CA LEU A 126 -8.66 -5.13 -10.98
C LEU A 126 -7.59 -4.89 -9.91
N ILE A 127 -6.35 -4.61 -10.34
CA ILE A 127 -5.25 -4.26 -9.46
C ILE A 127 -4.84 -2.83 -9.76
N SER A 128 -4.71 -2.03 -8.70
CA SER A 128 -4.18 -0.67 -8.81
C SER A 128 -2.66 -0.68 -8.77
N THR A 129 -2.05 0.26 -9.48
CA THR A 129 -0.60 0.48 -9.44
C THR A 129 -0.31 1.98 -9.44
N GLU A 130 0.89 2.37 -9.03
CA GLU A 130 1.32 3.77 -9.09
C GLU A 130 1.31 4.26 -10.54
N ASP A 131 0.69 5.41 -10.82
CA ASP A 131 0.82 6.03 -12.13
C ASP A 131 2.19 6.71 -12.25
N MET A 132 3.03 6.11 -13.10
CA MET A 132 4.39 6.56 -13.39
C MET A 132 4.49 7.28 -14.75
N SER A 133 3.37 7.60 -15.40
CA SER A 133 3.30 8.29 -16.69
C SER A 133 4.12 9.60 -16.71
N ILE A 134 4.00 10.41 -15.66
CA ILE A 134 4.71 11.69 -15.49
C ILE A 134 6.25 11.49 -15.47
N PHE A 135 6.73 10.35 -14.98
CA PHE A 135 8.16 10.02 -14.97
C PHE A 135 8.62 9.46 -16.32
N ARG A 136 7.77 8.69 -17.01
CA ARG A 136 8.05 8.19 -18.37
C ARG A 136 8.27 9.34 -19.35
N GLU A 137 7.43 10.38 -19.28
CA GLU A 137 7.55 11.55 -20.15
C GLU A 137 8.89 12.29 -19.95
N LYS A 138 9.34 12.46 -18.70
CA LYS A 138 10.63 13.08 -18.39
C LYS A 138 11.83 12.24 -18.85
N LEU A 139 11.70 10.92 -18.90
CA LEU A 139 12.72 10.02 -19.43
C LEU A 139 12.76 10.01 -20.96
N SER A 140 11.62 10.20 -21.63
CA SER A 140 11.56 10.34 -23.10
C SER A 140 12.03 11.70 -23.61
N THR A 141 11.81 12.78 -22.85
CA THR A 141 12.22 14.15 -23.27
C THR A 141 13.69 14.43 -23.00
N ARG A 142 14.34 13.65 -22.12
CA ARG A 142 15.79 13.61 -22.04
C ARG A 142 16.27 12.71 -23.17
N ASN A 143 16.69 13.30 -24.30
CA ASN A 143 17.56 12.65 -25.29
C ASN A 143 18.78 12.09 -24.56
N THR A 144 18.62 10.90 -24.01
CA THR A 144 19.66 10.12 -23.38
C THR A 144 20.27 9.37 -24.56
N PRO A 145 21.57 9.55 -24.86
CA PRO A 145 22.21 8.73 -25.89
C PRO A 145 21.95 7.27 -25.52
N ALA A 146 21.66 6.46 -26.54
CA ALA A 146 21.27 5.06 -26.41
C ALA A 146 21.99 4.38 -25.24
N PRO A 147 21.29 3.65 -24.35
CA PRO A 147 21.94 2.99 -23.25
C PRO A 147 23.04 2.09 -23.82
N SER A 148 24.30 2.47 -23.60
CA SER A 148 25.37 1.51 -23.79
C SER A 148 25.08 0.42 -22.77
N SER A 149 24.71 -0.73 -23.29
CA SER A 149 24.40 -1.96 -22.58
C SER A 149 25.65 -2.50 -21.90
N ARG A 150 26.16 -1.75 -20.92
CA ARG A 150 27.33 -2.09 -20.10
C ARG A 150 26.96 -2.75 -18.78
N TRP A 151 25.66 -2.80 -18.44
CA TRP A 151 25.17 -3.45 -17.22
C TRP A 151 25.06 -4.98 -17.34
N TRP A 152 25.08 -5.54 -18.55
CA TRP A 152 25.23 -6.99 -18.76
C TRP A 152 26.69 -7.44 -18.90
N GLU A 153 27.63 -6.50 -19.09
CA GLU A 153 29.05 -6.80 -19.30
C GLU A 153 29.79 -7.19 -18.00
N LEU A 154 29.20 -6.97 -16.82
CA LEU A 154 29.73 -7.46 -15.53
C LEU A 154 29.45 -8.95 -15.28
N VAL A 155 28.53 -9.57 -16.03
CA VAL A 155 28.32 -11.03 -15.98
C VAL A 155 29.27 -11.75 -16.94
N ALA A 156 29.78 -11.06 -17.96
CA ALA A 156 30.66 -11.61 -18.98
C ALA A 156 32.17 -11.37 -18.71
N LEU A 157 32.52 -10.61 -17.67
CA LEU A 157 33.90 -10.38 -17.23
C LEU A 157 34.09 -10.95 -15.81
N GLY A 158 34.40 -12.24 -15.75
CA GLY A 158 35.02 -12.85 -14.57
C GLY A 158 34.23 -14.01 -13.96
N ASP A 159 34.21 -15.14 -14.65
CA ASP A 159 33.90 -16.46 -14.08
C ASP A 159 35.11 -17.03 -13.29
N GLU A 160 35.90 -16.17 -12.64
CA GLU A 160 37.00 -16.57 -11.76
C GLU A 160 37.03 -15.65 -10.53
N GLN A 161 37.09 -16.26 -9.34
CA GLN A 161 37.02 -15.65 -8.00
C GLN A 161 35.65 -15.18 -7.49
N ARG A 162 34.84 -16.13 -7.01
CA ARG A 162 34.18 -16.05 -5.68
C ARG A 162 33.59 -17.39 -5.23
N ARG A 163 34.47 -18.35 -4.89
CA ARG A 163 34.16 -19.31 -3.82
C ARG A 163 34.25 -18.55 -2.50
N PHE A 164 33.13 -18.00 -2.04
CA PHE A 164 32.96 -17.64 -0.63
C PHE A 164 32.15 -18.77 0.00
N ASP A 165 32.84 -19.72 0.64
CA ASP A 165 32.21 -20.79 1.42
C ASP A 165 31.52 -20.18 2.64
N TYR A 166 30.18 -20.24 2.66
CA TYR A 166 29.33 -19.79 3.76
C TYR A 166 29.15 -20.85 4.86
N THR A 167 30.12 -21.74 5.07
CA THR A 167 30.01 -22.88 6.02
C THR A 167 30.94 -22.82 7.23
N SER A 168 31.60 -21.69 7.51
CA SER A 168 32.46 -21.57 8.69
C SER A 168 31.87 -20.60 9.72
N ILE A 169 31.56 -21.16 10.89
CA ILE A 169 31.09 -20.47 12.12
C ILE A 169 32.10 -19.37 12.51
N PRO A 170 31.68 -18.17 12.95
CA PRO A 170 32.63 -17.15 13.39
C PRO A 170 33.32 -17.59 14.69
N ASP A 171 34.63 -17.81 14.60
CA ASP A 171 35.49 -18.16 15.72
C ASP A 171 35.60 -16.99 16.71
N SER A 172 34.98 -17.14 17.87
CA SER A 172 34.90 -16.15 18.94
C SER A 172 36.18 -16.09 19.77
N HIS A 173 37.33 -15.76 19.17
CA HIS A 173 38.57 -15.50 19.90
C HIS A 173 39.50 -14.54 19.16
N ARG A 174 39.22 -13.22 19.21
CA ARG A 174 40.24 -12.19 18.92
C ARG A 174 39.91 -10.78 19.43
N LEU A 175 39.51 -10.68 20.70
CA LEU A 175 39.61 -9.42 21.46
C LEU A 175 40.36 -9.66 22.76
N ALA A 176 41.63 -10.04 22.64
CA ALA A 176 42.61 -9.87 23.70
C ALA A 176 43.95 -9.51 23.05
N ALA A 177 44.66 -8.58 23.70
CA ALA A 177 45.94 -8.02 23.33
C ALA A 177 45.90 -6.91 22.25
N ASN A 178 45.68 -5.67 22.70
CA ASN A 178 46.66 -4.60 22.51
C ASN A 178 46.36 -3.39 23.40
N SER A 179 46.87 -3.44 24.63
CA SER A 179 47.21 -2.24 25.40
C SER A 179 48.34 -2.62 26.35
N ARG A 180 49.58 -2.36 25.90
CA ARG A 180 50.72 -2.00 26.76
C ARG A 180 51.98 -1.70 25.93
N LYS A 181 52.66 -0.65 26.39
CA LYS A 181 54.01 -0.12 26.06
C LYS A 181 53.97 1.03 25.04
N ARG A 182 54.46 2.24 25.34
CA ARG A 182 55.39 2.72 26.39
C ARG A 182 54.93 4.06 26.94
#